data_AF-F5ZAN7-F1
#
_entry.id   AF-F5ZAN7-F1
#
_cell.length_a   1.000
_cell.length_b   1.000
_cell.length_c   1.000
_cell.angle_alpha   90.00
_cell.angle_beta   90.00
_cell.angle_gamma   90.00
#
_symmetry.space_group_name_H-M   'P 1'
#
loop_
_entity.id
_entity.type
_entity.pdbx_description
1 polymer ?
#
loop_
_entity_poly.entity_id
_entity_poly.type
_entity_poly.pdbx_seq_one_letter_code
_entity_poly.pdbx_strand_id
1 'polypeptide(L)'
;MSKNTKLVVGVLVALGVCYVGGNVYASSKAKDAVDEMIADLPATTQVSYGDVSATIFGDVSIDDIRIGDARQGDILVDNIALSGFEAELENTTEGEVHFSGVSFLEFKGQGVDDTPDDIQEILVHMLMKEGKTLDQRFSFEVNEEDNEYRIKELSFDVEDAGRVSLSTDLFTKAPISTAPELMAQHLMAAIEIGAFEFSLADDGLVDRLFASQATAEKDGDNLRDEAIEELKLALEQAEEPRQMILEGMLALLEGEEVTLYRDSDEPFSVVPMMMMSDPNGAFATFMRDGKFKINTK
;
A
#
# COMPACT_ATOMS: atom_id res chain seq x y z
N MET A 1 3.92 12.97 -9.06
CA MET A 1 2.63 12.30 -8.79
C MET A 1 1.48 13.18 -9.28
N SER A 2 0.71 12.74 -10.28
CA SER A 2 -0.41 13.52 -10.83
C SER A 2 -1.53 13.67 -9.78
N LYS A 3 -2.40 14.68 -9.92
CA LYS A 3 -3.59 14.85 -9.05
C LYS A 3 -4.51 13.62 -9.05
N ASN A 4 -4.42 12.78 -10.07
CA ASN A 4 -5.33 11.68 -10.32
C ASN A 4 -4.93 10.42 -9.53
N THR A 5 -3.63 10.11 -9.44
CA THR A 5 -3.10 9.02 -8.60
C THR A 5 -3.40 9.23 -7.11
N LYS A 6 -3.36 10.50 -6.65
CA LYS A 6 -3.73 10.88 -5.29
C LYS A 6 -5.22 10.71 -4.99
N LEU A 7 -6.07 10.83 -6.01
CA LEU A 7 -7.52 10.72 -5.87
C LEU A 7 -7.94 9.25 -5.79
N VAL A 8 -7.31 8.35 -6.56
CA VAL A 8 -7.58 6.90 -6.54
C VAL A 8 -7.17 6.27 -5.22
N VAL A 9 -5.92 6.49 -4.78
CA VAL A 9 -5.43 6.02 -3.48
C VAL A 9 -6.22 6.67 -2.35
N GLY A 10 -6.55 7.97 -2.48
CA GLY A 10 -7.38 8.68 -1.52
C GLY A 10 -8.81 8.15 -1.41
N VAL A 11 -9.42 7.72 -2.52
CA VAL A 11 -10.77 7.11 -2.52
C VAL A 11 -10.70 5.70 -1.94
N LEU A 12 -9.78 4.83 -2.35
CA LEU A 12 -9.67 3.47 -1.78
C LEU A 12 -9.40 3.50 -0.27
N VAL A 13 -8.52 4.40 0.19
CA VAL A 13 -8.28 4.63 1.63
C VAL A 13 -9.50 5.25 2.32
N ALA A 14 -10.19 6.22 1.70
CA ALA A 14 -11.39 6.83 2.29
C ALA A 14 -12.57 5.83 2.37
N LEU A 15 -12.74 4.95 1.38
CA LEU A 15 -13.74 3.89 1.39
C LEU A 15 -13.49 2.92 2.56
N GLY A 16 -12.22 2.55 2.79
CA GLY A 16 -11.84 1.70 3.94
C GLY A 16 -11.97 2.40 5.29
N VAL A 17 -11.64 3.69 5.38
CA VAL A 17 -11.65 4.49 6.63
C VAL A 17 -13.05 5.01 6.99
N CYS A 18 -13.92 5.33 6.02
CA CYS A 18 -15.26 5.86 6.30
C CYS A 18 -16.26 4.78 6.72
N TYR A 19 -16.04 3.52 6.36
CA TYR A 19 -16.90 2.42 6.81
C TYR A 19 -16.74 2.11 8.32
N VAL A 20 -15.60 2.50 8.91
CA VAL A 20 -15.29 2.36 10.35
C VAL A 20 -16.34 3.07 11.25
N GLY A 21 -17.07 4.07 10.73
CA GLY A 21 -18.08 4.82 11.48
C GLY A 21 -19.51 4.24 11.48
N GLY A 22 -19.78 3.18 10.72
CA GLY A 22 -21.15 2.72 10.44
C GLY A 22 -21.53 1.39 11.09
N ASN A 23 -22.50 1.40 12.00
CA ASN A 23 -23.15 0.19 12.56
C ASN A 23 -24.07 -0.49 11.51
N VAL A 24 -23.45 -1.16 10.54
CA VAL A 24 -24.13 -1.79 9.41
C VAL A 24 -24.25 -3.30 9.64
N TYR A 25 -25.36 -3.69 10.29
CA TYR A 25 -25.68 -5.10 10.55
C TYR A 25 -26.67 -5.72 9.54
N ALA A 26 -26.97 -5.03 8.42
CA ALA A 26 -27.93 -5.50 7.43
C ALA A 26 -27.60 -5.02 6.01
N SER A 27 -27.75 -5.87 5.01
CA SER A 27 -27.46 -5.57 3.59
C SER A 27 -28.18 -4.32 3.07
N SER A 28 -29.42 -4.05 3.52
CA SER A 28 -30.11 -2.80 3.14
C SER A 28 -29.44 -1.55 3.73
N LYS A 29 -28.96 -1.61 4.97
CA LYS A 29 -28.22 -0.51 5.59
C LYS A 29 -26.82 -0.34 4.99
N ALA A 30 -26.19 -1.43 4.57
CA ALA A 30 -24.90 -1.41 3.89
C ALA A 30 -25.02 -0.68 2.57
N LYS A 31 -26.05 -1.03 1.80
CA LYS A 31 -26.37 -0.37 0.56
C LYS A 31 -26.65 1.12 0.75
N ASP A 32 -27.49 1.48 1.72
CA ASP A 32 -27.81 2.90 2.00
C ASP A 32 -26.54 3.71 2.36
N ALA A 33 -25.64 3.13 3.16
CA ALA A 33 -24.38 3.78 3.53
C ALA A 33 -23.42 3.95 2.33
N VAL A 34 -23.34 2.94 1.46
CA VAL A 34 -22.54 3.00 0.22
C VAL A 34 -23.11 4.07 -0.72
N ASP A 35 -24.44 4.13 -0.87
CA ASP A 35 -25.12 5.13 -1.71
C ASP A 35 -24.91 6.57 -1.19
N GLU A 36 -25.00 6.78 0.13
CA GLU A 36 -24.74 8.07 0.77
C GLU A 36 -23.30 8.55 0.51
N MET A 37 -22.33 7.65 0.69
CA MET A 37 -20.92 7.93 0.44
C MET A 37 -20.62 8.24 -1.03
N ILE A 38 -21.25 7.53 -1.98
CA ILE A 38 -21.12 7.84 -3.41
C ILE A 38 -21.72 9.22 -3.72
N ALA A 39 -22.81 9.60 -3.06
CA ALA A 39 -23.45 10.90 -3.25
C ALA A 39 -22.57 12.08 -2.80
N ASP A 40 -21.66 11.86 -1.85
CA ASP A 40 -20.70 12.85 -1.36
C ASP A 40 -19.46 13.01 -2.25
N LEU A 41 -19.25 12.12 -3.22
CA LEU A 41 -18.15 12.25 -4.17
C LEU A 41 -18.35 13.44 -5.11
N PRO A 42 -17.25 14.03 -5.65
CA PRO A 42 -17.36 15.09 -6.64
C PRO A 42 -18.24 14.66 -7.82
N ALA A 43 -19.10 15.54 -8.31
CA ALA A 43 -20.03 15.24 -9.41
C ALA A 43 -19.37 14.80 -10.73
N THR A 44 -18.05 14.93 -10.86
CA THR A 44 -17.26 14.44 -11.99
C THR A 44 -16.90 12.96 -11.90
N THR A 45 -17.04 12.36 -10.71
CA THR A 45 -16.77 10.95 -10.44
C THR A 45 -18.05 10.15 -10.63
N GLN A 46 -18.04 9.21 -11.55
CA GLN A 46 -19.11 8.26 -11.76
C GLN A 46 -18.75 6.97 -11.02
N VAL A 47 -19.62 6.54 -10.11
CA VAL A 47 -19.48 5.26 -9.43
C VAL A 47 -20.71 4.41 -9.71
N SER A 48 -20.48 3.16 -10.08
CA SER A 48 -21.50 2.11 -10.12
C SER A 48 -20.95 0.89 -9.40
N TYR A 49 -21.84 0.12 -8.77
CA TYR A 49 -21.49 -1.13 -8.11
C TYR A 49 -22.61 -2.14 -8.33
N GLY A 50 -22.29 -3.42 -8.24
CA GLY A 50 -23.20 -4.54 -8.36
C GLY A 50 -23.95 -4.81 -7.06
N ASP A 51 -23.88 -6.06 -6.61
CA ASP A 51 -24.58 -6.51 -5.41
C ASP A 51 -23.83 -6.10 -4.14
N VAL A 52 -24.61 -5.82 -3.08
CA VAL A 52 -24.10 -5.56 -1.73
C VAL A 52 -24.63 -6.64 -0.80
N SER A 53 -23.72 -7.46 -0.29
CA SER A 53 -24.04 -8.51 0.68
C SER A 53 -23.53 -8.12 2.06
N ALA A 54 -24.24 -8.59 3.10
CA ALA A 54 -23.82 -8.41 4.48
C ALA A 54 -24.11 -9.68 5.27
N THR A 55 -23.17 -10.12 6.08
CA THR A 55 -23.36 -11.23 7.01
C THR A 55 -24.01 -10.74 8.30
N ILE A 56 -24.58 -11.67 9.07
CA ILE A 56 -25.12 -11.36 10.40
C ILE A 56 -24.04 -10.95 11.41
N PHE A 57 -22.77 -11.17 11.07
CA PHE A 57 -21.60 -10.85 11.90
C PHE A 57 -20.96 -9.51 11.51
N GLY A 58 -21.56 -8.76 10.56
CA GLY A 58 -21.10 -7.43 10.20
C GLY A 58 -20.14 -7.38 9.01
N ASP A 59 -19.77 -8.53 8.42
CA ASP A 59 -18.95 -8.53 7.20
C ASP A 59 -19.80 -8.02 6.03
N VAL A 60 -19.22 -7.14 5.23
CA VAL A 60 -19.86 -6.59 4.03
C VAL A 60 -19.01 -6.87 2.82
N SER A 61 -19.69 -7.18 1.71
CA SER A 61 -19.03 -7.39 0.44
C SER A 61 -19.79 -6.65 -0.66
N ILE A 62 -19.04 -5.95 -1.51
CA ILE A 62 -19.55 -5.16 -2.63
C ILE A 62 -18.89 -5.70 -3.89
N ASP A 63 -19.69 -6.07 -4.89
CA ASP A 63 -19.19 -6.65 -6.14
C ASP A 63 -19.23 -5.64 -7.30
N ASP A 64 -18.44 -5.89 -8.34
CA ASP A 64 -18.49 -5.20 -9.64
C ASP A 64 -18.45 -3.67 -9.55
N ILE A 65 -17.50 -3.13 -8.78
CA ILE A 65 -17.37 -1.68 -8.62
C ILE A 65 -16.66 -1.10 -9.84
N ARG A 66 -17.23 -0.03 -10.38
CA ARG A 66 -16.62 0.80 -11.42
C ARG A 66 -16.57 2.24 -10.97
N ILE A 67 -15.37 2.82 -10.99
CA ILE A 67 -15.11 4.21 -10.61
C ILE A 67 -14.47 4.91 -11.80
N GLY A 68 -15.13 5.91 -12.37
CA GLY A 68 -14.68 6.50 -13.63
C GLY A 68 -14.91 8.00 -13.74
N ASP A 69 -14.06 8.65 -14.53
CA ASP A 69 -14.35 9.95 -15.14
C ASP A 69 -14.28 9.74 -16.66
N ALA A 70 -15.31 10.17 -17.39
CA ALA A 70 -15.38 10.07 -18.85
C ALA A 70 -14.14 10.63 -19.58
N ARG A 71 -13.35 11.48 -18.91
CA ARG A 71 -12.10 12.06 -19.44
C ARG A 71 -10.85 11.23 -19.16
N GLN A 72 -10.84 10.35 -18.17
CA GLN A 72 -9.63 9.71 -17.66
C GLN A 72 -9.62 8.19 -17.82
N GLY A 73 -10.80 7.58 -18.02
CA GLY A 73 -10.96 6.13 -18.02
C GLY A 73 -11.63 5.67 -16.73
N ASP A 74 -11.82 4.36 -16.63
CA ASP A 74 -12.53 3.75 -15.52
C ASP A 74 -11.60 2.79 -14.77
N ILE A 75 -11.82 2.69 -13.48
CA ILE A 75 -11.21 1.70 -12.60
C ILE A 75 -12.29 0.67 -12.33
N LEU A 76 -11.92 -0.60 -12.43
CA LEU A 76 -12.74 -1.71 -11.97
C LEU A 76 -12.16 -2.26 -10.68
N VAL A 77 -13.04 -2.67 -9.79
CA VAL A 77 -12.71 -3.49 -8.62
C VAL A 77 -13.71 -4.63 -8.62
N ASP A 78 -13.23 -5.86 -8.69
CA ASP A 78 -14.08 -7.03 -8.75
C ASP A 78 -14.86 -7.18 -7.44
N ASN A 79 -14.16 -7.00 -6.31
CA ASN A 79 -14.74 -7.12 -4.98
C ASN A 79 -14.11 -6.17 -3.95
N ILE A 80 -14.94 -5.62 -3.08
CA ILE A 80 -14.51 -4.99 -1.82
C ILE A 80 -15.11 -5.79 -0.68
N ALA A 81 -14.27 -6.40 0.16
CA ALA A 81 -14.67 -7.09 1.37
C ALA A 81 -14.26 -6.29 2.61
N LEU A 82 -15.19 -6.12 3.53
CA LEU A 82 -15.04 -5.46 4.81
C LEU A 82 -15.39 -6.49 5.89
N SER A 83 -14.49 -6.75 6.82
CA SER A 83 -14.70 -7.80 7.83
C SER A 83 -14.02 -7.46 9.16
N GLY A 84 -14.37 -8.20 10.21
CA GLY A 84 -13.71 -8.07 11.51
C GLY A 84 -13.99 -6.75 12.24
N PHE A 85 -15.07 -6.06 11.89
CA PHE A 85 -15.49 -4.83 12.57
C PHE A 85 -16.20 -5.15 13.88
N GLU A 86 -15.45 -5.17 15.00
CA GLU A 86 -16.01 -5.37 16.33
C GLU A 86 -16.32 -4.03 17.01
N ALA A 87 -17.61 -3.64 17.01
CA ALA A 87 -18.09 -2.41 17.65
C ALA A 87 -18.28 -2.53 19.19
N GLU A 88 -18.10 -3.74 19.76
CA GLU A 88 -18.38 -4.02 21.18
C GLU A 88 -17.14 -3.97 22.10
N LEU A 89 -15.97 -3.60 21.60
CA LEU A 89 -14.80 -3.37 22.46
C LEU A 89 -14.90 -1.96 23.06
N GLU A 90 -14.96 -1.87 24.39
CA GLU A 90 -15.28 -0.62 25.11
C GLU A 90 -14.42 0.59 24.68
N ASN A 91 -13.20 0.38 24.17
CA ASN A 91 -12.26 1.43 23.74
C ASN A 91 -11.39 1.07 22.53
N THR A 92 -11.72 -0.01 21.82
CA THR A 92 -10.91 -0.51 20.70
C THR A 92 -11.79 -0.65 19.46
N THR A 93 -11.24 -0.36 18.29
CA THR A 93 -11.89 -0.61 17.01
C THR A 93 -10.90 -1.31 16.10
N GLU A 94 -11.23 -2.51 15.65
CA GLU A 94 -10.48 -3.21 14.63
C GLU A 94 -11.31 -3.42 13.37
N GLY A 95 -10.63 -3.69 12.27
CA GLY A 95 -11.27 -3.96 11.00
C GLY A 95 -10.28 -4.38 9.93
N GLU A 96 -10.83 -5.02 8.90
CA GLU A 96 -10.11 -5.43 7.71
C GLU A 96 -10.88 -5.00 6.46
N VAL A 97 -10.14 -4.47 5.49
CA VAL A 97 -10.62 -4.08 4.17
C VAL A 97 -9.76 -4.76 3.12
N HIS A 98 -10.38 -5.44 2.18
CA HIS A 98 -9.73 -6.11 1.06
C HIS A 98 -10.36 -5.67 -0.25
N PHE A 99 -9.55 -5.13 -1.15
CA PHE A 99 -9.92 -4.82 -2.53
C PHE A 99 -9.30 -5.89 -3.41
N SER A 100 -10.11 -6.58 -4.19
CA SER A 100 -9.65 -7.63 -5.11
C SER A 100 -9.90 -7.25 -6.55
N GLY A 101 -8.97 -7.63 -7.43
CA GLY A 101 -9.10 -7.49 -8.88
C GLY A 101 -9.09 -6.03 -9.35
N VAL A 102 -8.39 -5.14 -8.66
CA VAL A 102 -8.33 -3.73 -9.06
C VAL A 102 -7.64 -3.61 -10.41
N SER A 103 -8.33 -3.07 -11.41
CA SER A 103 -7.81 -2.92 -12.77
C SER A 103 -8.26 -1.61 -13.42
N PHE A 104 -7.61 -1.23 -14.52
CA PHE A 104 -7.90 0.02 -15.24
C PHE A 104 -8.44 -0.27 -16.64
N LEU A 105 -9.66 0.17 -16.92
CA LEU A 105 -10.28 0.16 -18.24
C LEU A 105 -10.05 1.47 -18.98
N GLU A 106 -9.56 1.38 -20.21
CA GLU A 106 -9.44 2.51 -21.15
C GLU A 106 -8.82 3.75 -20.51
N PHE A 107 -7.59 3.66 -19.99
CA PHE A 107 -6.88 4.85 -19.53
C PHE A 107 -6.74 5.86 -20.69
N LYS A 108 -7.52 6.94 -20.62
CA LYS A 108 -7.62 7.98 -21.66
C LYS A 108 -6.64 9.14 -21.45
N GLY A 109 -5.89 9.10 -20.35
CA GLY A 109 -4.83 10.07 -20.08
C GLY A 109 -3.64 9.90 -21.04
N GLN A 110 -3.07 11.02 -21.48
CA GLN A 110 -1.71 11.01 -22.04
C GLN A 110 -0.70 10.84 -20.91
N GLY A 111 0.32 9.98 -21.10
CA GLY A 111 1.48 9.92 -20.20
C GLY A 111 1.78 8.58 -19.53
N VAL A 112 1.25 7.44 -20.03
CA VAL A 112 1.84 6.14 -19.73
C VAL A 112 2.80 5.82 -20.87
N ASP A 113 4.10 5.78 -20.58
CA ASP A 113 5.15 5.45 -21.54
C ASP A 113 4.97 4.00 -22.01
N ASP A 114 5.15 3.75 -23.30
CA ASP A 114 5.16 2.39 -23.86
C ASP A 114 6.53 1.70 -23.64
N THR A 115 7.51 2.47 -23.15
CA THR A 115 8.87 2.04 -22.81
C THR A 115 9.21 2.44 -21.36
N PRO A 116 8.59 1.80 -20.35
CA PRO A 116 8.85 2.14 -18.96
C PRO A 116 10.30 1.79 -18.58
N ASP A 117 11.00 2.71 -17.92
CA ASP A 117 12.44 2.57 -17.61
C ASP A 117 12.76 2.37 -16.12
N ASP A 118 11.78 2.61 -15.25
CA ASP A 118 11.87 2.38 -13.81
C ASP A 118 10.70 1.56 -13.24
N ILE A 119 10.87 1.09 -12.00
CA ILE A 119 9.89 0.24 -11.30
C ILE A 119 8.49 0.89 -11.23
N GLN A 120 8.42 2.21 -10.98
CA GLN A 120 7.14 2.90 -10.86
C GLN A 120 6.43 2.95 -12.21
N GLU A 121 7.18 3.25 -13.28
CA GLU A 121 6.64 3.26 -14.63
C GLU A 121 6.23 1.87 -15.09
N ILE A 122 7.00 0.83 -14.77
CA ILE A 122 6.66 -0.57 -15.07
C ILE A 122 5.35 -0.96 -14.38
N LEU A 123 5.19 -0.67 -13.09
CA LEU A 123 3.95 -0.95 -12.37
C LEU A 123 2.75 -0.22 -12.97
N VAL A 124 2.92 1.06 -13.34
CA VAL A 124 1.86 1.84 -14.01
C VAL A 124 1.53 1.24 -15.38
N HIS A 125 2.54 0.86 -16.16
CA HIS A 125 2.35 0.23 -17.47
C HIS A 125 1.60 -1.11 -17.32
N MET A 126 1.98 -1.95 -16.37
CA MET A 126 1.32 -3.23 -16.10
C MET A 126 -0.16 -3.05 -15.76
N LEU A 127 -0.48 -2.16 -14.83
CA LEU A 127 -1.86 -1.93 -14.39
C LEU A 127 -2.72 -1.24 -15.46
N MET A 128 -2.15 -0.30 -16.24
CA MET A 128 -2.94 0.56 -17.14
C MET A 128 -2.91 0.15 -18.62
N LYS A 129 -1.89 -0.59 -19.07
CA LYS A 129 -1.73 -1.03 -20.47
C LYS A 129 -1.84 -2.54 -20.62
N GLU A 130 -1.22 -3.30 -19.73
CA GLU A 130 -1.25 -4.77 -19.79
C GLU A 130 -2.51 -5.36 -19.15
N GLY A 131 -3.24 -4.55 -18.37
CA GLY A 131 -4.48 -4.97 -17.72
C GLY A 131 -4.26 -5.89 -16.53
N LYS A 132 -3.09 -5.81 -15.89
CA LYS A 132 -2.79 -6.55 -14.66
C LYS A 132 -3.64 -6.08 -13.50
N THR A 133 -3.96 -7.00 -12.61
CA THR A 133 -4.76 -6.70 -11.42
C THR A 133 -3.89 -6.41 -10.20
N LEU A 134 -4.44 -5.60 -9.30
CA LEU A 134 -3.90 -5.32 -7.97
C LEU A 134 -4.90 -5.79 -6.92
N ASP A 135 -4.41 -6.56 -5.95
CA ASP A 135 -5.12 -6.84 -4.71
C ASP A 135 -4.52 -5.99 -3.58
N GLN A 136 -5.38 -5.29 -2.84
CA GLN A 136 -4.97 -4.46 -1.71
C GLN A 136 -5.65 -4.94 -0.43
N ARG A 137 -4.85 -5.23 0.60
CA ARG A 137 -5.36 -5.61 1.92
C ARG A 137 -4.94 -4.60 2.97
N PHE A 138 -5.86 -4.25 3.85
CA PHE A 138 -5.64 -3.33 4.95
C PHE A 138 -6.31 -3.84 6.22
N SER A 139 -5.53 -4.16 7.24
CA SER A 139 -6.01 -4.56 8.57
C SER A 139 -5.45 -3.62 9.62
N PHE A 140 -6.32 -3.14 10.50
CA PHE A 140 -5.98 -2.15 11.51
C PHE A 140 -6.64 -2.44 12.86
N GLU A 141 -6.11 -1.81 13.89
CA GLU A 141 -6.65 -1.76 15.23
C GLU A 141 -6.37 -0.38 15.82
N VAL A 142 -7.37 0.22 16.45
CA VAL A 142 -7.31 1.55 17.08
C VAL A 142 -7.68 1.40 18.53
N ASN A 143 -6.82 1.84 19.44
CA ASN A 143 -7.11 1.93 20.86
C ASN A 143 -7.18 3.41 21.26
N GLU A 144 -8.39 3.88 21.58
CA GLU A 144 -8.65 5.29 21.89
C GLU A 144 -8.08 5.70 23.27
N GLU A 145 -8.00 4.79 24.23
CA GLU A 145 -7.46 5.08 25.57
C GLU A 145 -5.95 5.29 25.53
N ASP A 146 -5.26 4.42 24.80
CA ASP A 146 -3.79 4.42 24.72
C ASP A 146 -3.25 5.33 23.59
N ASN A 147 -4.13 5.90 22.76
CA ASN A 147 -3.77 6.65 21.56
C ASN A 147 -2.84 5.86 20.63
N GLU A 148 -3.16 4.58 20.47
CA GLU A 148 -2.44 3.63 19.64
C GLU A 148 -3.24 3.30 18.38
N TYR A 149 -2.56 3.32 17.25
CA TYR A 149 -3.06 2.90 15.96
C TYR A 149 -2.11 1.85 15.38
N ARG A 150 -2.56 0.61 15.34
CA ARG A 150 -1.80 -0.51 14.79
C ARG A 150 -2.28 -0.81 13.38
N ILE A 151 -1.37 -0.71 12.42
CA ILE A 151 -1.54 -1.28 11.08
C ILE A 151 -1.03 -2.72 11.17
N LYS A 152 -1.94 -3.68 11.29
CA LYS A 152 -1.61 -5.11 11.32
C LYS A 152 -1.08 -5.56 9.97
N GLU A 153 -1.68 -5.05 8.90
CA GLU A 153 -1.28 -5.33 7.52
C GLU A 153 -1.71 -4.18 6.61
N LEU A 154 -0.81 -3.71 5.75
CA LEU A 154 -1.11 -2.96 4.54
C LEU A 154 -0.32 -3.63 3.41
N SER A 155 -1.00 -4.35 2.53
CA SER A 155 -0.35 -5.03 1.42
C SER A 155 -0.90 -4.64 0.07
N PHE A 156 -0.02 -4.65 -0.93
CA PHE A 156 -0.31 -4.47 -2.33
C PHE A 156 0.30 -5.66 -3.07
N ASP A 157 -0.53 -6.47 -3.71
CA ASP A 157 -0.13 -7.64 -4.49
C ASP A 157 -0.51 -7.41 -5.94
N VAL A 158 0.48 -7.27 -6.82
CA VAL A 158 0.29 -6.99 -8.24
C VAL A 158 0.60 -8.25 -9.03
N GLU A 159 -0.36 -8.67 -9.85
CA GLU A 159 -0.25 -9.83 -10.72
C GLU A 159 1.05 -9.78 -11.55
N ASP A 160 1.87 -10.82 -11.45
CA ASP A 160 3.18 -10.97 -12.13
C ASP A 160 4.19 -9.83 -11.87
N ALA A 161 4.07 -9.14 -10.74
CA ALA A 161 5.07 -8.20 -10.24
C ALA A 161 5.48 -8.52 -8.79
N GLY A 162 4.57 -9.07 -7.99
CA GLY A 162 4.83 -9.49 -6.63
C GLY A 162 4.12 -8.62 -5.60
N ARG A 163 4.58 -8.70 -4.35
CA ARG A 163 3.87 -8.18 -3.19
C ARG A 163 4.73 -7.29 -2.31
N VAL A 164 4.16 -6.16 -1.92
CA VAL A 164 4.68 -5.29 -0.86
C VAL A 164 3.75 -5.38 0.34
N SER A 165 4.29 -5.52 1.55
CA SER A 165 3.50 -5.48 2.78
C SER A 165 4.15 -4.62 3.85
N LEU A 166 3.34 -3.90 4.62
CA LEU A 166 3.73 -3.09 5.77
C LEU A 166 2.92 -3.52 6.99
N SER A 167 3.57 -3.63 8.14
CA SER A 167 2.96 -3.74 9.46
C SER A 167 3.65 -2.76 10.40
N THR A 168 2.89 -1.99 11.18
CA THR A 168 3.47 -0.97 12.06
C THR A 168 2.56 -0.54 13.19
N ASP A 169 3.17 -0.23 14.34
CA ASP A 169 2.50 0.41 15.47
C ASP A 169 2.76 1.92 15.43
N LEU A 170 1.69 2.71 15.44
CA LEU A 170 1.73 4.16 15.47
C LEU A 170 1.14 4.65 16.79
N PHE A 171 1.84 5.56 17.46
CA PHE A 171 1.42 6.19 18.71
C PHE A 171 1.30 7.69 18.49
N THR A 172 0.29 8.31 19.09
CA THR A 172 0.14 9.77 19.03
C THR A 172 -0.10 10.35 20.42
N LYS A 173 0.40 11.57 20.63
CA LYS A 173 0.15 12.35 21.85
C LYS A 173 -1.17 13.11 21.80
N ALA A 174 -1.80 13.18 20.63
CA ALA A 174 -3.11 13.78 20.45
C ALA A 174 -4.20 12.69 20.54
N PRO A 175 -5.36 12.98 21.14
CA PRO A 175 -6.48 12.05 21.18
C PRO A 175 -6.80 11.52 19.79
N ILE A 176 -6.79 10.19 19.63
CA ILE A 176 -7.30 9.57 18.40
C ILE A 176 -8.83 9.69 18.42
N SER A 177 -9.39 10.09 17.28
CA SER A 177 -10.82 10.01 17.04
C SER A 177 -11.08 9.03 15.91
N THR A 178 -12.05 8.16 16.11
CA THR A 178 -12.65 7.28 15.09
C THR A 178 -13.47 8.03 14.04
N ALA A 179 -13.64 9.36 14.19
CA ALA A 179 -14.26 10.19 13.16
C ALA A 179 -13.39 10.22 11.88
N PRO A 180 -13.88 9.72 10.72
CA PRO A 180 -13.08 9.57 9.50
C PRO A 180 -12.42 10.88 9.02
N GLU A 181 -13.11 12.01 9.18
CA GLU A 181 -12.62 13.35 8.80
C GLU A 181 -11.39 13.79 9.61
N LEU A 182 -11.24 13.26 10.83
CA LEU A 182 -10.19 13.65 11.76
C LEU A 182 -9.02 12.66 11.75
N MET A 183 -9.24 11.38 11.39
CA MET A 183 -8.18 10.38 11.31
C MET A 183 -7.01 10.82 10.42
N ALA A 184 -7.29 11.32 9.21
CA ALA A 184 -6.24 11.80 8.30
C ALA A 184 -5.48 13.03 8.84
N GLN A 185 -6.13 13.88 9.65
CA GLN A 185 -5.49 15.04 10.28
C GLN A 185 -4.64 14.61 11.50
N HIS A 186 -5.08 13.59 12.24
CA HIS A 186 -4.35 13.03 13.38
C HIS A 186 -3.09 12.27 12.95
N LEU A 187 -3.14 11.55 11.83
CA LEU A 187 -1.97 10.92 11.23
C LEU A 187 -0.91 11.93 10.72
N MET A 188 -1.24 13.22 10.71
CA MET A 188 -0.31 14.31 10.37
C MET A 188 0.26 15.02 11.60
N ALA A 189 -0.27 14.73 12.80
CA ALA A 189 0.29 15.15 14.07
C ALA A 189 1.53 14.31 14.41
N ALA A 190 2.27 14.66 15.47
CA ALA A 190 3.50 13.97 15.85
C ALA A 190 3.24 12.47 16.14
N ILE A 191 3.48 11.62 15.14
CA ILE A 191 3.42 10.16 15.23
C ILE A 191 4.75 9.66 15.76
N GLU A 192 4.68 8.76 16.72
CA GLU A 192 5.78 7.90 17.12
C GLU A 192 5.54 6.51 16.52
N ILE A 193 6.56 5.92 15.89
CA ILE A 193 6.50 4.56 15.35
C ILE A 193 7.17 3.62 16.34
N GLY A 194 6.45 2.60 16.80
CA GLY A 194 6.99 1.51 17.62
C GLY A 194 7.58 0.40 16.76
N ALA A 195 6.85 -0.71 16.64
CA ALA A 195 7.19 -1.80 15.75
C ALA A 195 6.98 -1.42 14.28
N PHE A 196 7.82 -1.97 13.42
CA PHE A 196 7.77 -1.76 11.98
C PHE A 196 8.30 -3.00 11.28
N GLU A 197 7.55 -3.48 10.28
CA GLU A 197 7.96 -4.52 9.37
C GLU A 197 7.51 -4.15 7.95
N PHE A 198 8.44 -4.15 7.01
CA PHE A 198 8.21 -3.92 5.59
C PHE A 198 8.79 -5.09 4.81
N SER A 199 7.96 -5.78 4.04
CA SER A 199 8.37 -6.91 3.22
C SER A 199 8.13 -6.63 1.74
N LEU A 200 9.06 -7.10 0.92
CA LEU A 200 9.00 -7.06 -0.53
C LEU A 200 9.29 -8.47 -1.06
N ALA A 201 8.31 -9.05 -1.72
CA ALA A 201 8.44 -10.28 -2.48
C ALA A 201 8.37 -9.94 -3.97
N ASP A 202 9.47 -10.11 -4.69
CA ASP A 202 9.48 -9.98 -6.15
C ASP A 202 8.87 -11.23 -6.80
N ASP A 203 8.02 -11.00 -7.80
CA ASP A 203 7.47 -12.02 -8.69
C ASP A 203 7.48 -11.51 -10.13
N GLY A 204 8.65 -11.05 -10.61
CA GLY A 204 8.86 -10.68 -12.01
C GLY A 204 9.00 -9.18 -12.29
N LEU A 205 8.92 -8.32 -11.27
CA LEU A 205 9.13 -6.88 -11.43
C LEU A 205 10.59 -6.55 -11.73
N VAL A 206 11.53 -7.23 -11.06
CA VAL A 206 12.96 -7.10 -11.32
C VAL A 206 13.32 -7.57 -12.73
N ASP A 207 12.78 -8.70 -13.17
CA ASP A 207 13.03 -9.24 -14.51
C ASP A 207 12.54 -8.27 -15.60
N ARG A 208 11.36 -7.67 -15.40
CA ARG A 208 10.81 -6.65 -16.29
C ARG A 208 11.68 -5.40 -16.34
N LEU A 209 12.25 -4.97 -15.23
CA LEU A 209 13.17 -3.83 -15.18
C LEU A 209 14.42 -4.07 -16.03
N PHE A 210 15.04 -5.24 -15.91
CA PHE A 210 16.21 -5.55 -16.74
C PHE A 210 15.84 -5.77 -18.21
N ALA A 211 14.67 -6.36 -18.48
CA ALA A 211 14.18 -6.51 -19.84
C ALA A 211 13.93 -5.16 -20.53
N SER A 212 13.45 -4.13 -19.82
CA SER A 212 13.24 -2.80 -20.40
C SER A 212 14.56 -2.06 -20.70
N GLN A 213 15.64 -2.40 -19.99
CA GLN A 213 16.98 -1.85 -20.20
C GLN A 213 17.81 -2.65 -21.22
N ALA A 214 17.30 -3.79 -21.69
CA ALA A 214 18.00 -4.65 -22.64
C ALA A 214 18.30 -3.92 -23.96
N THR A 215 19.43 -4.24 -24.55
CA THR A 215 19.90 -3.71 -25.84
C THR A 215 20.19 -4.85 -26.81
N ALA A 216 20.55 -4.53 -28.05
CA ALA A 216 21.00 -5.54 -29.02
C ALA A 216 22.29 -6.26 -28.59
N GLU A 217 23.07 -5.69 -27.67
CA GLU A 217 24.37 -6.22 -27.22
C GLU A 217 24.31 -6.89 -25.84
N LYS A 218 23.30 -6.57 -25.02
CA LYS A 218 23.10 -7.10 -23.67
C LYS A 218 21.62 -7.35 -23.42
N ASP A 219 21.25 -8.59 -23.15
CA ASP A 219 19.91 -8.95 -22.68
C ASP A 219 19.75 -8.66 -21.17
N GLY A 220 18.52 -8.80 -20.67
CA GLY A 220 18.20 -8.53 -19.27
C GLY A 220 18.95 -9.43 -18.29
N ASP A 221 19.16 -10.70 -18.63
CA ASP A 221 19.88 -11.65 -17.79
C ASP A 221 21.35 -11.22 -17.61
N ASN A 222 22.01 -10.82 -18.70
CA ASN A 222 23.38 -10.31 -18.63
C ASN A 222 23.47 -9.03 -17.77
N LEU A 223 22.49 -8.12 -17.87
CA LEU A 223 22.45 -6.89 -17.07
C LEU A 223 22.23 -7.20 -15.57
N ARG A 224 21.40 -8.18 -15.26
CA ARG A 224 21.15 -8.65 -13.89
C ARG A 224 22.41 -9.28 -13.29
N ASP A 225 23.08 -10.15 -14.03
CA ASP A 225 24.33 -10.79 -13.60
C ASP A 225 25.42 -9.73 -13.31
N GLU A 226 25.57 -8.74 -14.19
CA GLU A 226 26.50 -7.62 -13.97
C GLU A 226 26.13 -6.82 -12.70
N ALA A 227 24.86 -6.50 -12.48
CA ALA A 227 24.40 -5.80 -11.28
C ALA A 227 24.68 -6.61 -10.00
N ILE A 228 24.49 -7.92 -10.04
CA ILE A 228 24.82 -8.83 -8.93
C ILE A 228 26.33 -8.82 -8.65
N GLU A 229 27.18 -8.90 -9.68
CA GLU A 229 28.63 -8.83 -9.53
C GLU A 229 29.09 -7.49 -8.94
N GLU A 230 28.53 -6.38 -9.41
CA GLU A 230 28.82 -5.04 -8.89
C GLU A 230 28.41 -4.89 -7.42
N LEU A 231 27.23 -5.39 -7.04
CA LEU A 231 26.77 -5.37 -5.66
C LEU A 231 27.63 -6.26 -4.75
N LYS A 232 28.07 -7.43 -5.22
CA LYS A 232 29.00 -8.31 -4.47
C LYS A 232 30.33 -7.60 -4.20
N LEU A 233 30.88 -6.92 -5.20
CA LEU A 233 32.11 -6.11 -5.03
C LEU A 233 31.91 -4.91 -4.09
N ALA A 234 30.75 -4.25 -4.16
CA ALA A 234 30.42 -3.15 -3.27
C ALA A 234 30.24 -3.62 -1.82
N LEU A 235 29.67 -4.81 -1.62
CA LEU A 235 29.44 -5.41 -0.32
C LEU A 235 30.76 -5.73 0.39
N GLU A 236 31.76 -6.25 -0.33
CA GLU A 236 33.11 -6.50 0.21
C GLU A 236 33.78 -5.25 0.82
N GLN A 237 33.40 -4.07 0.35
CA GLN A 237 33.99 -2.78 0.73
C GLN A 237 33.07 -1.94 1.63
N ALA A 238 31.86 -2.41 1.90
CA ALA A 238 30.88 -1.66 2.68
C ALA A 238 31.12 -1.82 4.18
N GLU A 239 30.87 -0.77 4.95
CA GLU A 239 30.75 -0.81 6.41
C GLU A 239 29.26 -0.93 6.81
N GLU A 240 28.97 -1.38 8.03
CA GLU A 240 27.62 -1.25 8.59
C GLU A 240 27.22 0.24 8.65
N PRO A 241 26.00 0.63 8.27
CA PRO A 241 24.82 -0.19 7.94
C PRO A 241 24.61 -0.41 6.42
N ARG A 242 25.58 0.00 5.59
CA ARG A 242 25.49 -0.12 4.12
C ARG A 242 25.51 -1.57 3.65
N GLN A 243 26.23 -2.45 4.36
CA GLN A 243 26.23 -3.90 4.09
C GLN A 243 24.81 -4.47 4.07
N MET A 244 24.00 -4.14 5.07
CA MET A 244 22.62 -4.61 5.21
C MET A 244 21.75 -4.25 3.98
N ILE A 245 21.88 -3.03 3.45
CA ILE A 245 21.15 -2.62 2.24
C ILE A 245 21.59 -3.44 1.04
N LEU A 246 22.91 -3.61 0.88
CA LEU A 246 23.48 -4.32 -0.26
C LEU A 246 23.11 -5.81 -0.26
N GLU A 247 23.13 -6.45 0.92
CA GLU A 247 22.63 -7.84 1.09
C GLU A 247 21.17 -7.96 0.70
N GLY A 248 20.35 -6.96 1.06
CA GLY A 248 18.95 -6.94 0.67
C GLY A 248 18.70 -6.75 -0.81
N MET A 249 19.43 -5.83 -1.43
CA MET A 249 19.37 -5.63 -2.88
C MET A 249 19.83 -6.90 -3.61
N LEU A 250 20.90 -7.56 -3.14
CA LEU A 250 21.35 -8.83 -3.69
C LEU A 250 20.29 -9.92 -3.58
N ALA A 251 19.65 -10.07 -2.42
CA ALA A 251 18.60 -11.05 -2.21
C ALA A 251 17.41 -10.83 -3.17
N LEU A 252 16.96 -9.58 -3.34
CA LEU A 252 15.93 -9.23 -4.32
C LEU A 252 16.36 -9.56 -5.75
N LEU A 253 17.61 -9.22 -6.11
CA LEU A 253 18.17 -9.58 -7.41
C LEU A 253 18.36 -11.08 -7.57
N GLU A 254 18.42 -11.87 -6.51
CA GLU A 254 18.48 -13.34 -6.57
C GLU A 254 17.07 -13.99 -6.52
N GLY A 255 16.01 -13.17 -6.42
CA GLY A 255 14.61 -13.62 -6.45
C GLY A 255 14.00 -13.96 -5.09
N GLU A 256 14.71 -13.63 -4.01
CA GLU A 256 14.31 -13.89 -2.64
C GLU A 256 13.36 -12.81 -2.10
N GLU A 257 12.58 -13.18 -1.09
CA GLU A 257 11.78 -12.21 -0.34
C GLU A 257 12.65 -11.53 0.72
N VAL A 258 12.45 -10.23 0.83
CA VAL A 258 13.18 -9.36 1.75
C VAL A 258 12.21 -8.76 2.75
N THR A 259 12.54 -8.90 4.04
CA THR A 259 11.85 -8.24 5.14
C THR A 259 12.81 -7.31 5.88
N LEU A 260 12.42 -6.05 5.97
CA LEU A 260 13.07 -5.00 6.73
C LEU A 260 12.23 -4.71 7.97
N TYR A 261 12.78 -4.90 9.16
CA TYR A 261 12.02 -4.75 10.40
C TYR A 261 12.82 -4.00 11.45
N ARG A 262 12.16 -3.38 12.42
CA ARG A 262 12.81 -2.73 13.55
C ARG A 262 12.49 -3.51 14.82
N ASP A 263 13.54 -3.90 15.54
CA ASP A 263 13.45 -4.61 16.82
C ASP A 263 13.92 -3.67 17.93
N SER A 264 13.03 -2.76 18.34
CA SER A 264 13.30 -1.76 19.37
C SER A 264 12.03 -1.45 20.17
N ASP A 265 12.14 -1.53 21.50
CA ASP A 265 11.05 -1.23 22.43
C ASP A 265 10.78 0.29 22.57
N GLU A 266 11.68 1.14 22.09
CA GLU A 266 11.51 2.60 22.12
C GLU A 266 10.89 3.14 20.82
N PRO A 267 9.70 3.78 20.88
CA PRO A 267 9.12 4.45 19.72
C PRO A 267 10.02 5.59 19.21
N PHE A 268 10.04 5.81 17.89
CA PHE A 268 10.75 6.95 17.32
C PHE A 268 9.76 7.95 16.70
N SER A 269 9.94 9.24 16.96
CA SER A 269 9.11 10.26 16.35
C SER A 269 9.42 10.39 14.86
N VAL A 270 8.43 10.16 14.01
CA VAL A 270 8.48 10.60 12.63
C VAL A 270 7.93 12.02 12.60
N VAL A 271 8.84 13.00 12.57
CA VAL A 271 8.44 14.32 12.05
C VAL A 271 7.94 14.07 10.62
N PRO A 272 6.70 14.47 10.25
CA PRO A 272 6.10 14.06 8.99
C PRO A 272 7.09 14.23 7.86
N MET A 273 7.24 13.22 6.99
CA MET A 273 8.15 13.28 5.84
C MET A 273 7.98 14.55 4.99
N MET A 274 6.80 15.19 5.05
CA MET A 274 6.51 16.47 4.41
C MET A 274 7.17 17.71 5.08
N MET A 275 7.64 17.62 6.32
CA MET A 275 8.34 18.69 7.05
C MET A 275 9.85 18.47 7.14
N MET A 276 10.36 17.28 6.79
CA MET A 276 11.80 17.05 6.71
C MET A 276 12.32 17.63 5.40
N SER A 277 13.18 18.65 5.51
CA SER A 277 13.88 19.24 4.36
C SER A 277 14.91 18.28 3.74
N ASP A 278 15.14 17.13 4.38
CA ASP A 278 16.15 16.14 4.02
C ASP A 278 15.64 14.70 4.23
N PRO A 279 15.30 13.98 3.14
CA PRO A 279 14.89 12.57 3.16
C PRO A 279 15.90 11.65 3.86
N ASN A 280 17.17 12.06 3.92
CA ASN A 280 18.25 11.27 4.51
C ASN A 280 18.13 11.14 6.04
N GLY A 281 17.43 12.04 6.74
CA GLY A 281 17.33 12.01 8.21
C GLY A 281 16.43 10.88 8.74
N ALA A 282 15.28 10.65 8.09
CA ALA A 282 14.38 9.54 8.43
C ALA A 282 15.01 8.19 8.05
N PHE A 283 15.59 8.12 6.85
CA PHE A 283 16.32 6.94 6.39
C PHE A 283 17.53 6.62 7.28
N ALA A 284 18.33 7.61 7.70
CA ALA A 284 19.47 7.39 8.59
C ALA A 284 19.06 6.93 10.00
N THR A 285 17.94 7.44 10.52
CA THR A 285 17.40 6.99 11.82
C THR A 285 16.91 5.54 11.70
N PHE A 286 16.23 5.22 10.61
CA PHE A 286 15.78 3.88 10.31
C PHE A 286 16.95 2.89 10.15
N MET A 287 17.96 3.28 9.36
CA MET A 287 19.16 2.48 9.08
C MET A 287 20.02 2.19 10.32
N ARG A 288 19.85 2.95 11.41
CA ARG A 288 20.58 2.73 12.67
C ARG A 288 19.99 1.58 13.51
N ASP A 289 18.66 1.48 13.53
CA ASP A 289 17.94 0.57 14.43
C ASP A 289 17.22 -0.57 13.67
N GLY A 290 17.20 -0.52 12.34
CA GLY A 290 16.62 -1.52 11.46
C GLY A 290 17.45 -2.81 11.39
N LYS A 291 16.74 -3.91 11.24
CA LYS A 291 17.25 -5.26 10.99
C LYS A 291 16.68 -5.79 9.69
N PHE A 292 17.32 -6.83 9.18
CA PHE A 292 17.02 -7.40 7.89
C PHE A 292 16.85 -8.91 7.99
N LYS A 293 15.88 -9.45 7.27
CA LYS A 293 15.62 -10.88 7.17
C LYS A 293 15.40 -11.21 5.70
N ILE A 294 16.16 -12.18 5.22
CA ILE A 294 15.97 -12.78 3.90
C ILE A 294 15.15 -14.04 4.11
N ASN A 295 13.98 -14.10 3.50
CA ASN A 295 13.14 -15.29 3.48
C ASN A 295 13.47 -16.05 2.19
N THR A 296 14.22 -17.15 2.34
CA THR A 296 14.56 -18.01 1.20
C THR A 296 13.32 -18.80 0.76
N LYS A 297 12.98 -18.74 -0.54
CA LYS A 297 11.85 -19.47 -1.11
C LYS A 297 12.04 -21.00 -1.09
#